data_AF-A0A6L9HF31-F1
#
_entry.id   AF-A0A6L9HF31-F1
#
_cell.length_a   1.000
_cell.length_b   1.000
_cell.length_c   1.000
_cell.angle_alpha   90.00
_cell.angle_beta   90.00
_cell.angle_gamma   90.00
#
_symmetry.space_group_name_H-M   'P 1'
#
loop_
_entity.id
_entity.type
_entity.pdbx_description
1 polymer ?
#
loop_
_entity_poly.entity_id
_entity_poly.type
_entity_poly.pdbx_seq_one_letter_code
_entity_poly.pdbx_strand_id
1 'polypeptide(L)'
;MKNEADIQFQLGILRRDGYHAAAGIIESLQGKVSRKAEMDYLKEFARQGCFDEELSRDQLRCLWTAYCLHHGLDADTSGYDNDLLELWDVVAEEEAETADWSDHDSFENYMCRYLV
;
A
#
# COMPACT_ATOMS: atom_id res chain seq x y z
N MET A 1 -12.68 15.73 3.60
CA MET A 1 -13.35 14.50 4.06
C MET A 1 -14.82 14.80 4.30
N LYS A 2 -15.75 14.09 3.64
CA LYS A 2 -17.16 14.11 4.06
C LYS A 2 -17.23 13.49 5.46
N ASN A 3 -17.99 14.11 6.36
CA ASN A 3 -18.22 13.62 7.73
C ASN A 3 -18.85 12.21 7.66
N GLU A 4 -18.43 11.29 8.51
CA GLU A 4 -18.98 9.93 8.61
C GLU A 4 -20.51 9.93 8.72
N ALA A 5 -21.08 10.91 9.44
CA ALA A 5 -22.51 11.12 9.54
C ALA A 5 -23.19 11.43 8.19
N ASP A 6 -22.50 12.12 7.28
CA ASP A 6 -23.00 12.46 5.94
C ASP A 6 -23.05 11.23 5.04
N ILE A 7 -22.06 10.33 5.16
CA ILE A 7 -22.04 9.09 4.38
C ILE A 7 -23.12 8.13 4.86
N GLN A 8 -23.31 7.99 6.18
CA GLN A 8 -24.39 7.16 6.74
C GLN A 8 -25.78 7.67 6.32
N PHE A 9 -25.98 8.98 6.28
CA PHE A 9 -27.20 9.58 5.77
C PHE A 9 -27.43 9.25 4.28
N GLN A 10 -26.40 9.39 3.44
CA GLN A 10 -26.49 9.07 2.01
C GLN A 10 -26.76 7.58 1.75
N LEU A 11 -26.15 6.68 2.52
CA LEU A 11 -26.42 5.24 2.46
C LEU A 11 -27.88 4.91 2.80
N GLY A 12 -28.43 5.58 3.82
CA GLY A 12 -29.85 5.44 4.19
C GLY A 12 -30.80 5.82 3.06
N ILE A 13 -30.50 6.91 2.35
CA ILE A 13 -31.27 7.34 1.16
C ILE A 13 -31.18 6.27 0.05
N LEU A 14 -29.97 5.82 -0.28
CA LEU A 14 -29.76 4.82 -1.34
C LEU A 14 -30.52 3.53 -1.08
N ARG A 15 -30.53 3.03 0.17
CA ARG A 15 -31.29 1.85 0.55
C ARG A 15 -32.80 2.07 0.42
N ARG A 16 -33.32 3.21 0.87
CA ARG A 16 -34.76 3.51 0.78
C ARG A 16 -35.23 3.66 -0.67
N ASP A 17 -34.40 4.24 -1.52
CA ASP A 17 -34.74 4.52 -2.91
C ASP A 17 -34.48 3.32 -3.85
N GLY A 18 -34.15 2.14 -3.28
CA GLY A 18 -34.01 0.87 -4.00
C GLY A 18 -32.61 0.58 -4.56
N TYR A 19 -31.63 1.46 -4.33
CA TYR A 19 -30.23 1.32 -4.77
C TYR A 19 -29.39 0.46 -3.81
N HIS A 20 -29.92 -0.68 -3.38
CA HIS A 20 -29.27 -1.56 -2.39
C HIS A 20 -27.87 -2.03 -2.83
N ALA A 21 -27.69 -2.32 -4.13
CA ALA A 21 -26.40 -2.72 -4.67
C ALA A 21 -25.36 -1.60 -4.57
N ALA A 22 -25.73 -0.37 -4.90
CA ALA A 22 -24.83 0.78 -4.80
C ALA A 22 -24.48 1.10 -3.33
N ALA A 23 -25.46 1.02 -2.43
CA ALA A 23 -25.22 1.17 -0.99
C ALA A 23 -24.24 0.12 -0.46
N GLY A 24 -24.41 -1.15 -0.84
CA GLY A 24 -23.50 -2.23 -0.45
C GLY A 24 -22.09 -2.03 -0.99
N ILE A 25 -21.94 -1.54 -2.22
CA ILE A 25 -20.62 -1.20 -2.79
C ILE A 25 -19.97 -0.07 -1.98
N ILE A 26 -20.69 1.01 -1.69
CA ILE A 26 -20.15 2.16 -0.94
C ILE A 26 -19.75 1.74 0.48
N GLU A 27 -20.57 0.96 1.16
CA GLU A 27 -20.23 0.38 2.48
C GLU A 27 -18.98 -0.50 2.39
N SER A 28 -18.84 -1.31 1.34
CA SER A 28 -17.66 -2.18 1.16
C SER A 28 -16.37 -1.42 0.83
N LEU A 29 -16.49 -0.17 0.38
CA LEU A 29 -15.38 0.74 0.08
C LEU A 29 -15.08 1.69 1.26
N GLN A 30 -16.03 1.90 2.18
CA GLN A 30 -15.79 2.69 3.38
C GLN A 30 -14.68 2.05 4.22
N GLY A 31 -13.70 2.88 4.63
CA GLY A 31 -12.58 2.45 5.45
C GLY A 31 -11.48 1.70 4.69
N LYS A 32 -11.63 1.48 3.38
CA LYS A 32 -10.54 0.95 2.54
C LYS A 32 -9.71 2.08 1.97
N VAL A 33 -8.39 1.94 2.09
CA VAL A 33 -7.45 2.82 1.42
C VAL A 33 -7.28 2.35 -0.03
N SER A 34 -7.08 3.29 -0.95
CA SER A 34 -6.94 2.99 -2.37
C SER A 34 -5.58 2.38 -2.65
N ARG A 35 -5.55 1.13 -3.12
CA ARG A 35 -4.31 0.43 -3.50
C ARG A 35 -3.44 1.20 -4.47
N LYS A 36 -4.06 1.84 -5.47
CA LYS A 36 -3.33 2.69 -6.41
C LYS A 36 -2.69 3.89 -5.71
N ALA A 37 -3.43 4.56 -4.83
CA ALA A 37 -2.93 5.76 -4.17
C ALA A 37 -1.78 5.45 -3.20
N GLU A 38 -1.84 4.32 -2.50
CA GLU A 38 -0.76 3.89 -1.62
C GLU A 38 0.49 3.46 -2.40
N MET A 39 0.33 2.72 -3.49
CA MET A 39 1.46 2.38 -4.36
C MET A 39 2.09 3.63 -4.99
N ASP A 40 1.27 4.57 -5.48
CA ASP A 40 1.77 5.85 -6.01
C ASP A 40 2.54 6.63 -4.92
N TYR A 41 2.08 6.59 -3.66
CA TYR A 41 2.78 7.21 -2.53
C TYR A 41 4.10 6.51 -2.18
N LEU A 42 4.13 5.17 -2.13
CA LEU A 42 5.34 4.38 -1.89
C LEU A 42 6.44 4.70 -2.90
N LYS A 43 6.07 4.78 -4.19
CA LYS A 43 7.00 5.14 -5.25
C LYS A 43 7.53 6.56 -5.11
N GLU A 44 6.67 7.50 -4.72
CA GLU A 44 7.10 8.88 -4.50
C GLU A 44 8.02 9.00 -3.28
N PHE A 45 7.73 8.25 -2.21
CA PHE A 45 8.63 8.13 -1.06
C PHE A 45 9.99 7.55 -1.50
N ALA A 46 10.00 6.52 -2.33
CA ALA A 46 11.21 5.94 -2.88
C ALA A 46 12.05 6.93 -3.68
N ARG A 47 11.43 7.73 -4.55
CA ARG A 47 12.12 8.76 -5.35
C ARG A 47 12.71 9.91 -4.53
N GLN A 48 12.11 10.23 -3.40
CA GLN A 48 12.54 11.34 -2.56
C GLN A 48 13.46 10.90 -1.41
N GLY A 49 13.50 9.59 -1.13
CA GLY A 49 14.27 9.02 -0.04
C GLY A 49 15.76 9.02 -0.33
N CYS A 50 16.56 9.10 0.73
CA CYS A 50 17.98 8.76 0.71
C CYS A 50 18.15 7.52 1.59
N PHE A 51 18.48 6.39 0.97
CA PHE A 51 18.55 5.08 1.60
C PHE A 51 19.94 4.70 2.09
N ASP A 52 20.91 5.62 2.05
CA ASP A 52 22.15 5.53 2.85
C ASP A 52 21.83 5.48 4.36
N GLU A 53 20.76 6.16 4.78
CA GLU A 53 20.31 6.20 6.18
C GLU A 53 19.39 5.03 6.53
N GLU A 54 19.68 4.34 7.64
CA GLU A 54 18.86 3.24 8.18
C GLU A 54 17.40 3.66 8.40
N LEU A 55 17.18 4.90 8.85
CA LEU A 55 15.85 5.41 9.13
C LEU A 55 14.94 5.44 7.90
N SER A 56 15.45 5.88 6.74
CA SER A 56 14.66 5.94 5.50
C SER A 56 14.28 4.53 5.02
N ARG A 57 15.20 3.57 5.14
CA ARG A 57 14.94 2.17 4.79
C ARG A 57 13.90 1.54 5.72
N ASP A 58 13.95 1.87 7.01
CA ASP A 58 12.96 1.41 8.00
C ASP A 58 11.57 1.99 7.73
N GLN A 59 11.50 3.28 7.39
CA GLN A 59 10.26 3.95 7.05
C GLN A 59 9.64 3.35 5.79
N LEU A 60 10.43 3.11 4.73
CA LEU A 60 9.96 2.44 3.52
C LEU A 60 9.35 1.07 3.84
N ARG A 61 10.04 0.25 4.64
CA ARG A 61 9.52 -1.05 5.08
C ARG A 61 8.23 -0.94 5.89
N CYS A 62 8.13 0.04 6.78
CA CYS A 62 6.91 0.27 7.54
C CYS A 62 5.73 0.62 6.63
N LEU A 63 5.95 1.48 5.63
CA LEU A 63 4.94 1.86 4.64
C LEU A 63 4.52 0.67 3.79
N TRP A 64 5.48 -0.14 3.34
CA TRP A 64 5.22 -1.37 2.60
C TRP A 64 4.40 -2.38 3.43
N THR A 65 4.78 -2.58 4.69
CA THR A 65 4.05 -3.47 5.60
C THR A 65 2.60 -3.01 5.75
N ALA A 66 2.36 -1.70 5.93
CA ALA A 66 1.01 -1.15 6.01
C ALA A 66 0.20 -1.38 4.73
N TYR A 67 0.82 -1.15 3.56
CA TYR A 67 0.22 -1.43 2.25
C TYR A 67 -0.23 -2.90 2.12
N CYS A 68 0.66 -3.84 2.49
CA CYS A 68 0.33 -5.27 2.46
C CYS A 68 -0.85 -5.60 3.38
N LEU A 69 -0.87 -5.06 4.60
CA LEU A 69 -1.95 -5.27 5.56
C LEU A 69 -3.29 -4.69 5.09
N HIS A 70 -3.30 -3.51 4.46
CA HIS A 70 -4.52 -2.90 3.91
C HIS A 70 -5.12 -3.69 2.74
N HIS A 71 -4.29 -4.48 2.04
CA HIS A 71 -4.70 -5.20 0.82
C HIS A 71 -4.68 -6.71 0.95
N GLY A 72 -4.37 -7.25 2.14
CA GLY A 72 -4.32 -8.69 2.38
C GLY A 72 -3.24 -9.38 1.56
N LEU A 73 -2.09 -8.72 1.38
CA LEU A 73 -0.91 -9.29 0.76
C LEU A 73 -0.03 -9.93 1.83
N ASP A 74 0.47 -11.11 1.51
CA ASP A 74 1.45 -11.87 2.30
C ASP A 74 2.66 -12.16 1.41
N ALA A 75 3.84 -12.38 2.00
CA ALA A 75 5.06 -12.65 1.25
C ALA A 75 4.92 -13.85 0.29
N ASP A 76 4.05 -14.82 0.61
CA ASP A 76 3.80 -15.99 -0.26
C ASP A 76 2.79 -15.72 -1.40
N THR A 77 2.25 -14.50 -1.53
CA THR A 77 1.22 -14.19 -2.54
C THR A 77 1.82 -13.63 -3.83
N SER A 78 1.33 -14.09 -4.98
CA SER A 78 1.76 -13.50 -6.26
C SER A 78 1.41 -12.01 -6.40
N GLY A 79 0.44 -11.51 -5.63
CA GLY A 79 0.14 -10.08 -5.56
C GLY A 79 1.26 -9.29 -4.89
N TYR A 80 1.86 -9.84 -3.83
CA TYR A 80 3.03 -9.28 -3.17
C TYR A 80 4.21 -9.21 -4.14
N ASP A 81 4.55 -10.32 -4.80
CA ASP A 81 5.70 -10.39 -5.71
C ASP A 81 5.63 -9.35 -6.83
N ASN A 82 4.45 -9.24 -7.47
CA ASN A 82 4.26 -8.31 -8.59
C ASN A 82 4.34 -6.84 -8.14
N ASP A 83 3.73 -6.52 -7.01
CA ASP A 83 3.72 -5.15 -6.48
C ASP A 83 5.11 -4.76 -5.95
N LEU A 84 5.82 -5.71 -5.32
CA LEU A 84 7.16 -5.49 -4.80
C LEU A 84 8.14 -5.26 -5.95
N LEU A 85 8.04 -6.04 -7.03
CA LEU A 85 8.84 -5.83 -8.23
C LEU A 85 8.59 -4.45 -8.84
N GLU A 86 7.34 -4.01 -8.90
CA GLU A 86 6.98 -2.66 -9.37
C GLU A 86 7.56 -1.54 -8.49
N LEU A 87 7.69 -1.77 -7.17
CA LEU A 87 8.34 -0.84 -6.25
C LEU A 87 9.87 -0.89 -6.38
N TRP A 88 10.44 -2.09 -6.52
CA TRP A 88 11.87 -2.31 -6.72
C TRP A 88 12.38 -1.60 -7.96
N ASP A 89 11.65 -1.66 -9.08
CA ASP A 89 12.03 -0.96 -10.32
C ASP A 89 12.25 0.54 -10.07
N VAL A 90 11.46 1.16 -9.19
CA VAL A 90 11.62 2.57 -8.81
C VAL A 90 12.79 2.77 -7.84
N VAL A 91 12.94 1.89 -6.84
CA VAL A 91 14.07 1.98 -5.89
C VAL A 91 15.41 1.81 -6.60
N ALA A 92 15.50 0.86 -7.53
CA ALA A 92 16.72 0.54 -8.25
C ALA A 92 17.14 1.62 -9.28
N GLU A 93 16.18 2.39 -9.81
CA GLU A 93 16.48 3.56 -10.64
C GLU A 93 17.23 4.65 -9.86
N GLU A 94 16.94 4.80 -8.57
CA GLU A 94 17.49 5.84 -7.72
C GLU A 94 18.71 5.35 -6.92
N GLU A 95 18.56 4.25 -6.16
CA GLU A 95 19.58 3.68 -5.27
C GLU A 95 19.45 2.14 -5.19
N ALA A 96 20.00 1.44 -6.18
CA ALA A 96 19.97 -0.02 -6.29
C ALA A 96 20.78 -0.76 -5.21
N GLU A 97 21.74 -0.09 -4.57
CA GLU A 97 22.63 -0.71 -3.58
C GLU A 97 22.63 0.11 -2.28
N THR A 98 22.37 -0.57 -1.17
CA THR A 98 22.39 -0.02 0.19
C THR A 98 23.08 -0.99 1.15
N ALA A 99 23.10 -0.67 2.44
CA ALA A 99 23.59 -1.59 3.46
C ALA A 99 22.70 -2.84 3.65
N ASP A 100 21.43 -2.79 3.22
CA ASP A 100 20.44 -3.85 3.47
C ASP A 100 20.04 -4.64 2.20
N TRP A 101 20.28 -4.09 1.01
CA TRP A 101 19.99 -4.75 -0.26
C TRP A 101 20.95 -4.32 -1.38
N SER A 102 21.13 -5.18 -2.37
CA SER A 102 21.92 -4.92 -3.59
C SER A 102 21.27 -5.47 -4.86
N ASP A 103 20.13 -6.15 -4.72
CA ASP A 103 19.35 -6.77 -5.79
C ASP A 103 17.90 -6.97 -5.31
N HIS A 104 17.04 -7.41 -6.22
CA HIS A 104 15.63 -7.66 -5.91
C HIS A 104 15.46 -8.69 -4.78
N ASP A 105 16.23 -9.78 -4.78
CA ASP A 105 16.09 -10.87 -3.80
C ASP A 105 16.44 -10.39 -2.38
N SER A 106 17.52 -9.62 -2.23
CA SER A 106 17.91 -9.03 -0.94
C SER A 106 16.92 -7.94 -0.50
N PHE A 107 16.38 -7.16 -1.44
CA PHE A 107 15.31 -6.20 -1.17
C PHE A 107 14.04 -6.90 -0.66
N GLU A 108 13.62 -7.99 -1.30
CA GLU A 108 12.48 -8.79 -0.87
C GLU A 108 12.65 -9.33 0.55
N ASN A 109 13.81 -9.93 0.84
CA ASN A 109 14.14 -10.43 2.18
C ASN A 109 14.12 -9.31 3.24
N TYR A 110 14.55 -8.11 2.87
CA TYR A 110 14.50 -6.96 3.78
C TYR A 110 13.06 -6.52 4.05
N MET A 111 12.24 -6.46 3.00
CA MET A 111 10.88 -5.91 3.02
C MET A 111 9.86 -6.86 3.67
N CYS A 112 10.04 -8.18 3.54
CA CYS A 112 9.10 -9.17 4.08
C CYS A 112 9.19 -9.37 5.60
N ARG A 113 10.21 -8.81 6.26
CA ARG A 113 10.55 -9.09 7.67
C ARG A 113 9.40 -9.00 8.69
N TYR A 114 8.41 -8.15 8.45
CA TYR A 114 7.26 -7.96 9.35
C TYR A 114 5.97 -8.64 8.87
N LEU A 115 6.07 -9.42 7.80
CA LEU A 115 4.96 -10.17 7.19
C LEU A 115 5.12 -11.69 7.36
N VAL A 116 6.30 -12.16 7.80
CA VAL A 116 6.63 -13.57 8.08
C VAL A 116 6.68 -13.92 9.58
#